data_AF-A0A7Y2P366-F1
#
_entry.id   AF-A0A7Y2P366-F1
#
_cell.length_a   1.000
_cell.length_b   1.000
_cell.length_c   1.000
_cell.angle_alpha   90.00
_cell.angle_beta   90.00
_cell.angle_gamma   90.00
#
_symmetry.space_group_name_H-M   'P 1'
#
loop_
_entity.id
_entity.type
_entity.pdbx_description
1 polymer ?
#
loop_
_entity_poly.entity_id
_entity_poly.type
_entity_poly.pdbx_seq_one_letter_code
_entity_poly.pdbx_strand_id
1 'polypeptide(L)'
;MNWKEFLTDKKKRTELIISVPFIAVILIIFPQFLQFVESRQGVVFTDPILALFNPMDLTWLTFGLIYLSIIVTIFSLAKKPEMLLFGFQCYGLMVLFRLIVMYLLPLEAPLTLIPLNDPFVQLLGTGQILTKDLFFSGHTATLFLLFLIMEKRVIKIVFLTSTIIVGIAVILQHVH
;
A
#
# COMPACT_ATOMS: atom_id res chain seq x y z
N MET A 1 15.98 5.72 -21.62
CA MET A 1 16.98 6.51 -20.90
C MET A 1 17.59 5.65 -19.80
N ASN A 2 18.91 5.58 -19.73
CA ASN A 2 19.63 4.89 -18.64
C ASN A 2 19.88 5.83 -17.45
N TRP A 3 20.41 5.32 -16.34
CA TRP A 3 20.69 6.13 -15.13
C TRP A 3 21.68 7.28 -15.37
N LYS A 4 22.70 7.07 -16.21
CA LYS A 4 23.71 8.09 -16.48
C LYS A 4 23.11 9.28 -17.22
N GLU A 5 22.30 9.01 -18.25
CA GLU A 5 21.54 10.03 -18.98
C GLU A 5 20.55 10.74 -18.06
N PHE A 6 19.80 9.98 -17.25
CA PHE A 6 18.81 10.53 -16.31
C PHE A 6 19.43 11.53 -15.32
N LEU A 7 20.61 11.20 -14.76
CA LEU A 7 21.28 12.06 -13.78
C LEU A 7 22.00 13.26 -14.41
N THR A 8 22.31 13.20 -15.71
CA THR A 8 22.95 14.30 -16.44
C THR A 8 21.92 15.38 -16.80
N ASP A 9 20.65 15.01 -17.03
CA ASP A 9 19.57 15.95 -17.25
C ASP A 9 19.24 16.72 -15.95
N LYS A 10 19.40 18.05 -16.00
CA LYS A 10 19.16 18.94 -14.85
C LYS A 10 17.72 18.85 -14.32
N LYS A 11 16.71 18.73 -15.19
CA LYS A 11 15.30 18.68 -14.77
C LYS A 11 15.02 17.37 -14.05
N LYS A 12 15.45 16.24 -14.63
CA LYS A 12 15.26 14.90 -14.04
C LYS A 12 16.03 14.73 -12.73
N ARG A 13 17.22 15.31 -12.63
CA ARG A 13 17.97 15.35 -11.38
C ARG A 13 17.25 16.16 -10.30
N THR A 14 16.72 17.33 -10.63
CA THR A 14 15.93 18.14 -9.67
C THR A 14 14.66 17.39 -9.26
N GLU A 15 13.97 16.76 -10.20
CA GLU A 15 12.79 15.92 -9.94
C GLU A 15 13.11 14.80 -8.93
N LEU A 16 14.23 14.09 -9.12
CA LEU A 16 14.70 13.07 -8.19
C LEU A 16 14.99 13.65 -6.80
N ILE A 17 15.73 14.76 -6.72
CA ILE A 17 16.12 15.42 -5.46
C ILE A 17 14.90 15.90 -4.68
N ILE A 18 13.80 16.27 -5.34
CA ILE A 18 12.54 16.67 -4.67
C ILE A 18 11.72 15.44 -4.26
N SER A 19 11.63 14.45 -5.15
CA SER A 19 10.77 13.28 -4.96
C SER A 19 11.25 12.36 -3.84
N VAL A 20 12.58 12.18 -3.70
CA VAL A 20 13.14 11.29 -2.68
C VAL A 20 12.82 11.79 -1.25
N PRO A 21 13.09 13.07 -0.89
CA PRO A 21 12.66 13.62 0.39
C PRO A 21 11.15 13.60 0.58
N PHE A 22 10.36 13.93 -0.45
CA PHE A 22 8.90 13.88 -0.38
C PHE A 22 8.40 12.49 0.07
N ILE A 23 8.89 11.43 -0.56
CA ILE A 23 8.49 10.06 -0.23
C ILE A 23 9.04 9.65 1.13
N ALA A 24 10.29 9.98 1.43
CA ALA A 24 10.90 9.66 2.73
C ALA A 24 10.10 10.28 3.89
N VAL A 25 9.71 11.55 3.76
CA VAL A 25 8.88 12.24 4.76
C VAL A 25 7.53 11.56 4.92
N ILE A 26 6.86 11.21 3.81
CA ILE A 26 5.57 10.50 3.87
C ILE A 26 5.72 9.15 4.57
N LEU A 27 6.75 8.37 4.24
CA LEU A 27 7.00 7.07 4.84
C LEU A 27 7.34 7.13 6.34
N ILE A 28 7.94 8.23 6.79
CA ILE A 28 8.23 8.46 8.21
C ILE A 28 6.96 8.88 8.97
N ILE A 29 6.16 9.77 8.39
CA ILE A 29 4.93 10.29 9.03
C ILE A 29 3.83 9.21 9.07
N PHE A 30 3.75 8.35 8.04
CA PHE A 30 2.63 7.43 7.88
C PHE A 30 2.43 6.47 9.07
N PRO A 31 3.45 5.77 9.61
CA PRO A 31 3.28 4.93 10.80
C PRO A 31 2.86 5.72 12.05
N GLN A 32 3.40 6.93 12.23
CA GLN A 32 3.04 7.80 13.36
C GLN A 32 1.57 8.24 13.26
N PHE A 33 1.12 8.53 12.04
CA PHE A 33 -0.27 8.86 11.78
C PHE A 33 -1.19 7.65 12.03
N LEU A 34 -0.79 6.43 11.65
CA LEU A 34 -1.58 5.23 11.96
C LEU A 34 -1.74 5.01 13.46
N GLN A 35 -0.70 5.28 14.27
CA GLN A 35 -0.80 5.25 15.74
C GLN A 35 -1.79 6.30 16.26
N PHE A 36 -1.77 7.52 15.68
CA PHE A 36 -2.77 8.54 16.00
C PHE A 36 -4.19 8.07 15.65
N VAL A 37 -4.39 7.48 14.46
CA VAL A 37 -5.69 6.93 14.05
C VAL A 37 -6.15 5.82 14.97
N GLU A 38 -5.25 4.93 15.41
CA GLU A 38 -5.57 3.85 16.34
C GLU A 38 -6.06 4.41 17.70
N SER A 39 -5.47 5.51 18.17
CA SER A 39 -5.76 6.11 19.48
C SER A 39 -7.04 6.94 19.56
N ARG A 40 -7.56 7.41 18.42
CA ARG A 40 -8.78 8.25 18.38
C ARG A 40 -10.04 7.38 18.32
N GLN A 41 -11.14 7.92 18.80
CA GLN A 41 -12.46 7.33 18.63
C GLN A 41 -12.94 7.55 17.18
N GLY A 42 -13.43 6.49 16.56
CA GLY A 42 -14.08 6.50 15.26
C GLY A 42 -15.56 6.11 15.33
N VAL A 43 -16.14 5.92 14.15
CA VAL A 43 -17.51 5.47 13.94
C VAL A 43 -17.50 4.01 13.53
N VAL A 44 -18.31 3.19 14.20
CA VAL A 44 -18.52 1.80 13.79
C VAL A 44 -19.37 1.79 12.52
N PHE A 45 -18.81 1.27 11.44
CA PHE A 45 -19.52 1.07 10.18
C PHE A 45 -19.89 -0.41 10.05
N THR A 46 -21.19 -0.70 9.97
CA THR A 46 -21.68 -2.06 9.80
C THR A 46 -21.87 -2.34 8.31
N ASP A 47 -21.04 -3.21 7.75
CA ASP A 47 -21.18 -3.67 6.37
C ASP A 47 -22.10 -4.91 6.31
N PRO A 48 -23.29 -4.82 5.67
CA PRO A 48 -24.19 -5.96 5.53
C PRO A 48 -23.59 -7.13 4.75
N ILE A 49 -22.62 -6.89 3.87
CA ILE A 49 -21.97 -7.93 3.06
C ILE A 49 -21.06 -8.77 3.94
N LEU A 50 -20.29 -8.15 4.83
CA LEU A 50 -19.43 -8.86 5.79
C LEU A 50 -20.23 -9.73 6.75
N ALA A 51 -21.50 -9.38 7.03
CA ALA A 51 -22.37 -10.21 7.87
C ALA A 51 -22.80 -11.54 7.22
N LEU A 52 -22.55 -11.73 5.92
CA LEU A 52 -22.95 -12.93 5.18
C LEU A 52 -21.98 -14.11 5.34
N PHE A 53 -20.78 -13.88 5.87
CA PHE A 53 -19.75 -14.91 6.01
C PHE A 53 -18.90 -14.69 7.26
N ASN A 54 -18.17 -15.73 7.66
CA ASN A 54 -17.20 -15.64 8.75
C ASN A 54 -15.85 -15.20 8.20
N PRO A 55 -15.08 -14.42 8.98
CA PRO A 55 -13.77 -13.96 8.56
C PRO A 55 -12.77 -15.13 8.45
N MET A 56 -11.88 -15.06 7.47
CA MET A 56 -10.81 -16.04 7.25
C MET A 56 -9.44 -15.35 7.29
N ASP A 57 -8.47 -15.96 7.97
CA ASP A 57 -7.10 -15.47 7.96
C ASP A 57 -6.42 -15.77 6.62
N LEU A 58 -6.15 -14.72 5.86
CA LEU A 58 -5.47 -14.73 4.57
C LEU A 58 -4.24 -13.82 4.58
N THR A 59 -3.69 -13.56 5.78
CA THR A 59 -2.54 -12.68 6.00
C THR A 59 -1.34 -13.07 5.14
N TRP A 60 -0.93 -14.35 5.19
CA TRP A 60 0.21 -14.86 4.43
C TRP A 60 0.03 -14.79 2.92
N LEU A 61 -1.19 -15.07 2.44
CA LEU A 61 -1.52 -14.95 1.01
C LEU A 61 -1.39 -13.49 0.56
N THR A 62 -1.96 -12.57 1.34
CA THR A 62 -1.97 -11.13 1.04
C THR A 62 -0.55 -10.57 0.99
N PHE A 63 0.23 -10.76 2.05
CA PHE A 63 1.60 -10.25 2.11
C PHE A 63 2.53 -10.95 1.12
N GLY A 64 2.36 -12.26 0.89
CA GLY A 64 3.13 -13.00 -0.11
C GLY A 64 2.96 -12.41 -1.52
N LEU A 65 1.71 -12.13 -1.94
CA LEU A 65 1.44 -11.53 -3.25
C LEU A 65 1.98 -10.09 -3.35
N ILE A 66 1.87 -9.31 -2.29
CA ILE A 66 2.32 -7.91 -2.27
C ILE A 66 3.83 -7.81 -2.36
N TYR A 67 4.57 -8.51 -1.50
CA TYR A 67 6.03 -8.43 -1.52
C TYR A 67 6.61 -9.00 -2.80
N LEU A 68 6.08 -10.11 -3.31
CA LEU A 68 6.50 -10.64 -4.60
C LEU A 68 6.28 -9.61 -5.71
N SER A 69 5.13 -8.92 -5.72
CA SER A 69 4.82 -7.90 -6.73
C SER A 69 5.72 -6.67 -6.62
N ILE A 70 6.04 -6.24 -5.40
CA ILE A 70 6.99 -5.13 -5.16
C ILE A 70 8.38 -5.53 -5.68
N ILE A 71 8.88 -6.70 -5.29
CA ILE A 71 10.19 -7.21 -5.73
C ILE A 71 10.26 -7.28 -7.26
N VAL A 72 9.26 -7.91 -7.90
CA VAL A 72 9.18 -8.00 -9.37
C VAL A 72 9.14 -6.63 -10.02
N THR A 73 8.44 -5.66 -9.42
CA THR A 73 8.38 -4.28 -9.93
C THR A 73 9.75 -3.62 -9.87
N ILE A 74 10.43 -3.66 -8.71
CA ILE A 74 11.75 -3.05 -8.55
C ILE A 74 12.73 -3.65 -9.56
N PHE A 75 12.78 -4.98 -9.70
CA PHE A 75 13.65 -5.61 -10.69
C PHE A 75 13.29 -5.25 -12.13
N SER A 76 12.00 -5.15 -12.46
CA SER A 76 11.54 -4.82 -13.82
C SER A 76 11.80 -3.37 -14.20
N LEU A 77 11.72 -2.44 -13.24
CA LEU A 77 11.88 -1.00 -13.46
C LEU A 77 13.26 -0.46 -13.06
N ALA A 78 14.13 -1.25 -12.42
CA ALA A 78 15.46 -0.81 -11.97
C ALA A 78 16.33 -0.22 -13.08
N LYS A 79 16.16 -0.67 -14.34
CA LYS A 79 16.89 -0.15 -15.51
C LYS A 79 16.22 1.07 -16.16
N LYS A 80 15.06 1.50 -15.66
CA LYS A 80 14.21 2.57 -16.19
C LYS A 80 13.98 3.63 -15.09
N PRO A 81 14.97 4.50 -14.82
CA PRO A 81 14.93 5.44 -13.70
C PRO A 81 13.70 6.34 -13.69
N GLU A 82 13.26 6.78 -14.87
CA GLU A 82 12.09 7.65 -15.00
C GLU A 82 10.79 6.95 -14.57
N MET A 83 10.55 5.73 -15.04
CA MET A 83 9.36 4.95 -14.66
C MET A 83 9.40 4.55 -13.18
N LEU A 84 10.59 4.24 -12.66
CA LEU A 84 10.77 3.93 -11.25
C LEU A 84 10.47 5.14 -10.36
N LEU A 85 11.00 6.31 -10.71
CA LEU A 85 10.73 7.55 -9.99
C LEU A 85 9.25 7.94 -10.07
N PHE A 86 8.63 7.80 -11.24
CA PHE A 86 7.21 8.04 -11.43
C PHE A 86 6.35 7.13 -10.55
N GLY A 87 6.68 5.83 -10.48
CA GLY A 87 5.99 4.89 -9.60
C GLY A 87 6.11 5.26 -8.13
N PHE A 88 7.31 5.69 -7.71
CA PHE A 88 7.59 6.20 -6.38
C PHE A 88 6.77 7.47 -6.04
N GLN A 89 6.69 8.43 -6.96
CA GLN A 89 5.86 9.64 -6.81
C GLN A 89 4.38 9.28 -6.68
N CYS A 90 3.86 8.40 -7.54
CA CYS A 90 2.46 7.96 -7.50
C CYS A 90 2.15 7.25 -6.17
N TYR A 91 3.08 6.43 -5.68
CA TYR A 91 2.92 5.77 -4.38
C TYR A 91 2.89 6.79 -3.24
N GLY A 92 3.78 7.78 -3.23
CA GLY A 92 3.78 8.87 -2.26
C GLY A 92 2.45 9.64 -2.27
N LEU A 93 1.94 10.02 -3.45
CA LEU A 93 0.65 10.69 -3.59
C LEU A 93 -0.52 9.83 -3.11
N MET A 94 -0.52 8.53 -3.41
CA MET A 94 -1.53 7.60 -2.93
C MET A 94 -1.51 7.53 -1.40
N VAL A 95 -0.35 7.43 -0.76
CA VAL A 95 -0.23 7.40 0.70
C VAL A 95 -0.68 8.74 1.30
N LEU A 96 -0.32 9.87 0.70
CA LEU A 96 -0.81 11.18 1.13
C LEU A 96 -2.34 11.28 1.05
N PHE A 97 -2.94 10.77 -0.03
CA PHE A 97 -4.39 10.72 -0.15
C PHE A 97 -5.01 9.83 0.92
N ARG A 98 -4.40 8.68 1.24
CA ARG A 98 -4.80 7.82 2.37
C ARG A 98 -4.77 8.56 3.71
N LEU A 99 -3.73 9.34 3.99
CA LEU A 99 -3.64 10.17 5.21
C LEU A 99 -4.85 11.11 5.32
N ILE A 100 -5.18 11.81 4.22
CA ILE A 100 -6.29 12.77 4.19
C ILE A 100 -7.63 12.06 4.43
N VAL A 101 -7.92 10.98 3.70
CA VAL A 101 -9.22 10.30 3.82
C VAL A 101 -9.38 9.62 5.17
N MET A 102 -8.34 8.97 5.71
CA MET A 102 -8.39 8.38 7.06
C MET A 102 -8.54 9.44 8.15
N TYR A 103 -7.99 10.63 7.95
CA TYR A 103 -8.19 11.73 8.89
C TYR A 103 -9.65 12.19 8.91
N LEU A 104 -10.26 12.31 7.73
CA LEU A 104 -11.65 12.77 7.54
C LEU A 104 -12.69 11.71 7.88
N LEU A 105 -12.36 10.43 7.74
CA LEU A 105 -13.25 9.28 7.95
C LEU A 105 -12.71 8.39 9.07
N PRO A 106 -12.89 8.77 10.35
CA PRO A 106 -12.45 7.96 11.46
C PRO A 106 -13.38 6.76 11.61
N LEU A 107 -12.91 5.58 11.21
CA LEU A 107 -13.65 4.33 11.31
C LEU A 107 -13.14 3.49 12.47
N GLU A 108 -14.04 2.78 13.14
CA GLU A 108 -13.70 1.74 14.11
C GLU A 108 -13.66 0.36 13.46
N ALA A 109 -12.72 -0.47 13.92
CA ALA A 109 -12.61 -1.85 13.48
C ALA A 109 -13.88 -2.65 13.83
N PRO A 110 -14.42 -3.47 12.92
CA PRO A 110 -15.51 -4.37 13.27
C PRO A 110 -15.01 -5.43 14.27
N LEU A 111 -15.89 -5.87 15.17
CA LEU A 111 -15.53 -6.84 16.23
C LEU A 111 -15.07 -8.19 15.67
N THR A 112 -15.45 -8.51 14.45
CA THR A 112 -15.08 -9.74 13.74
C THR A 112 -13.78 -9.61 12.96
N LEU A 113 -13.11 -8.46 12.98
CA LEU A 113 -11.89 -8.22 12.21
C LEU A 113 -10.79 -9.21 12.62
N ILE A 114 -10.14 -9.84 11.64
CA ILE A 114 -8.89 -10.58 11.85
C ILE A 114 -7.74 -9.64 11.46
N PRO A 115 -6.93 -9.17 12.41
CA PRO A 115 -5.90 -8.18 12.10
C PRO A 115 -4.91 -8.65 11.04
N LEU A 116 -4.63 -7.79 10.06
CA LEU A 116 -3.61 -8.07 9.05
C LEU A 116 -2.22 -7.88 9.66
N ASN A 117 -1.66 -8.98 10.14
CA ASN A 117 -0.38 -9.00 10.82
C ASN A 117 0.77 -9.02 9.81
N ASP A 118 1.36 -7.85 9.51
CA ASP A 118 2.51 -7.78 8.63
C ASP A 118 3.71 -8.54 9.25
N PRO A 119 4.20 -9.62 8.62
CA PRO A 119 5.22 -10.48 9.19
C PRO A 119 6.58 -9.78 9.31
N PHE A 120 6.91 -8.81 8.44
CA PHE A 120 8.16 -8.06 8.53
C PHE A 120 8.08 -6.97 9.60
N VAL A 121 6.94 -6.29 9.73
CA VAL A 121 6.73 -5.30 10.80
C VAL A 121 6.68 -5.98 12.16
N GLN A 122 6.12 -7.19 12.27
CA GLN A 122 6.18 -7.96 13.51
C GLN A 122 7.60 -8.39 13.87
N LEU A 123 8.41 -8.75 12.87
CA LEU A 123 9.79 -9.19 13.11
C LEU A 123 10.76 -8.03 13.40
N LEU A 124 10.54 -6.85 12.80
CA LEU A 124 11.48 -5.72 12.81
C LEU A 124 10.98 -4.48 13.57
N GLY A 125 9.69 -4.41 13.88
CA GLY A 125 9.02 -3.24 14.45
C GLY A 125 8.64 -3.39 15.93
N THR A 126 7.70 -2.55 16.38
CA THR A 126 7.23 -2.49 17.77
C THR A 126 6.23 -3.61 18.14
N GLY A 127 5.84 -4.44 17.17
CA GLY A 127 4.83 -5.49 17.34
C GLY A 127 3.40 -4.98 17.56
N GLN A 128 3.15 -3.67 17.46
CA GLN A 128 1.81 -3.11 17.61
C GLN A 128 0.92 -3.49 16.43
N ILE A 129 -0.23 -4.06 16.75
CA ILE A 129 -1.27 -4.43 15.79
C ILE A 129 -2.13 -3.19 15.54
N LEU A 130 -2.19 -2.76 14.28
CA LEU A 130 -3.04 -1.64 13.84
C LEU A 130 -4.35 -2.21 13.31
N THR A 131 -5.48 -1.75 13.84
CA THR A 131 -6.81 -2.27 13.47
C THR A 131 -7.65 -1.24 12.73
N LYS A 132 -7.31 0.06 12.84
CA LYS A 132 -8.08 1.15 12.25
C LYS A 132 -7.55 1.64 10.89
N ASP A 133 -6.62 0.92 10.26
CA ASP A 133 -6.20 1.19 8.87
C ASP A 133 -7.22 0.67 7.84
N LEU A 134 -8.46 1.18 7.93
CA LEU A 134 -9.62 0.61 7.23
C LEU A 134 -9.94 1.28 5.89
N PHE A 135 -9.67 2.58 5.73
CA PHE A 135 -10.11 3.31 4.53
C PHE A 135 -9.02 4.12 3.83
N PHE A 136 -8.73 3.91 2.54
CA PHE A 136 -9.01 2.71 1.73
C PHE A 136 -7.80 1.76 1.79
N SER A 137 -8.01 0.53 1.30
CA SER A 137 -7.01 -0.54 1.32
C SER A 137 -5.67 -0.16 0.69
N GLY A 138 -4.64 -0.03 1.53
CA GLY A 138 -3.26 0.15 1.07
C GLY A 138 -2.75 -1.03 0.25
N HIS A 139 -3.09 -2.25 0.67
CA HIS A 139 -2.70 -3.51 0.03
C HIS A 139 -3.22 -3.58 -1.41
N THR A 140 -4.52 -3.38 -1.59
CA THR A 140 -5.18 -3.42 -2.90
C THR A 140 -4.72 -2.27 -3.79
N ALA A 141 -4.64 -1.05 -3.24
CA ALA A 141 -4.22 0.13 -4.00
C ALA A 141 -2.76 0.04 -4.45
N THR A 142 -1.87 -0.52 -3.62
CA THR A 142 -0.47 -0.74 -4.00
C THR A 142 -0.40 -1.70 -5.19
N LEU A 143 -1.03 -2.87 -5.13
CA LEU A 143 -1.01 -3.83 -6.24
C LEU A 143 -1.61 -3.24 -7.52
N PHE A 144 -2.70 -2.50 -7.41
CA PHE A 144 -3.31 -1.84 -8.55
C PHE A 144 -2.38 -0.77 -9.15
N LEU A 145 -1.70 0.02 -8.32
CA LEU A 145 -0.70 0.97 -8.77
C LEU A 145 0.46 0.28 -9.49
N LEU A 146 0.98 -0.83 -8.94
CA LEU A 146 2.02 -1.64 -9.59
C LEU A 146 1.57 -2.13 -10.96
N PHE A 147 0.31 -2.57 -11.09
CA PHE A 147 -0.30 -2.93 -12.38
C PHE A 147 -0.29 -1.75 -13.37
N LEU A 148 -0.66 -0.54 -12.93
CA LEU A 148 -0.75 0.63 -13.79
C LEU A 148 0.62 1.05 -14.35
N ILE A 149 1.65 1.10 -13.49
CA ILE A 149 3.00 1.53 -13.88
C ILE A 149 3.77 0.48 -14.67
N MET A 150 3.33 -0.78 -14.64
CA MET A 150 4.00 -1.86 -15.34
C MET A 150 3.74 -1.82 -16.85
N GLU A 151 4.79 -1.99 -17.64
CA GLU A 151 4.71 -2.00 -19.11
C GLU A 151 4.54 -3.41 -19.68
N LYS A 152 5.21 -4.41 -19.09
CA LYS A 152 5.20 -5.78 -19.63
C LYS A 152 3.84 -6.44 -19.43
N ARG A 153 3.14 -6.75 -20.53
CA ARG A 153 1.76 -7.27 -20.53
C ARG A 153 1.56 -8.48 -19.60
N VAL A 154 2.49 -9.43 -19.59
CA VAL A 154 2.41 -10.63 -18.74
C VAL A 154 2.42 -10.23 -17.26
N ILE A 155 3.34 -9.35 -16.85
CA ILE A 155 3.45 -8.89 -15.45
C ILE A 155 2.22 -8.05 -15.07
N LYS A 156 1.70 -7.21 -15.99
CA LYS A 156 0.45 -6.46 -15.77
C LYS A 156 -0.70 -7.40 -15.44
N ILE A 157 -0.88 -8.46 -16.22
CA ILE A 157 -1.97 -9.44 -15.99
C ILE A 157 -1.79 -10.08 -14.61
N VAL A 158 -0.58 -10.51 -14.26
CA VAL A 158 -0.29 -11.06 -12.93
C VAL A 158 -0.66 -10.08 -11.83
N PHE A 159 -0.24 -8.80 -11.93
CA PHE A 159 -0.55 -7.80 -10.90
C PHE A 159 -2.03 -7.46 -10.82
N LEU A 160 -2.75 -7.41 -11.94
CA LEU A 160 -4.19 -7.20 -11.93
C LEU A 160 -4.92 -8.38 -11.27
N THR A 161 -4.53 -9.62 -11.59
CA THR A 161 -5.07 -10.82 -10.95
C THR A 161 -4.75 -10.82 -9.46
N SER A 162 -3.51 -10.50 -9.06
CA SER A 162 -3.13 -10.35 -7.64
C SER A 162 -3.94 -9.27 -6.94
N THR A 163 -4.24 -8.15 -7.61
CA THR A 163 -5.08 -7.07 -7.06
C THR A 163 -6.47 -7.60 -6.75
N ILE A 164 -7.08 -8.36 -7.67
CA ILE A 164 -8.41 -8.95 -7.47
C ILE A 164 -8.38 -9.96 -6.33
N ILE A 165 -7.38 -10.85 -6.30
CA ILE A 165 -7.24 -11.86 -5.23
C ILE A 165 -7.07 -11.19 -3.87
N VAL A 166 -6.20 -10.18 -3.77
CA VAL A 166 -5.99 -9.45 -2.50
C VAL A 166 -7.23 -8.65 -2.12
N GLY A 167 -7.92 -8.01 -3.07
CA GLY A 167 -9.18 -7.32 -2.82
C GLY A 167 -10.25 -8.25 -2.24
N ILE A 168 -10.35 -9.48 -2.73
CA ILE A 168 -11.24 -10.50 -2.15
C ILE A 168 -10.72 -10.95 -0.78
N ALA A 169 -9.42 -11.18 -0.64
CA ALA A 169 -8.83 -11.67 0.61
C ALA A 169 -9.04 -10.70 1.77
N VAL A 170 -8.88 -9.40 1.54
CA VAL A 170 -9.05 -8.39 2.59
C VAL A 170 -10.51 -8.21 3.01
N ILE A 171 -11.47 -8.40 2.09
CA ILE A 171 -12.90 -8.46 2.40
C ILE A 171 -13.19 -9.71 3.22
N LEU A 172 -12.69 -10.89 2.80
CA LEU A 172 -12.83 -12.15 3.54
C LEU A 172 -12.18 -12.09 4.92
N GLN A 173 -11.23 -11.20 5.16
CA GLN A 173 -10.59 -11.01 6.46
C GLN A 173 -11.27 -9.92 7.31
N HIS A 174 -12.34 -9.29 6.80
CA HIS A 174 -13.12 -8.21 7.43
C HIS A 174 -12.27 -6.98 7.78
N VAL A 175 -11.15 -6.75 7.08
CA VAL A 175 -10.30 -5.56 7.29
C VAL A 175 -10.68 -4.40 6.38
N HIS A 176 -11.51 -4.62 5.36
CA HIS A 176 -12.03 -3.62 4.43
C HIS A 176 -13.47 -3.94 4.03
#